data_AF-A0A966DJN8-F1
#
_entry.id   AF-A0A966DJN8-F1
#
_cell.length_a   1.000
_cell.length_b   1.000
_cell.length_c   1.000
_cell.angle_alpha   90.00
_cell.angle_beta   90.00
_cell.angle_gamma   90.00
#
_symmetry.space_group_name_H-M   'P 1'
#
loop_
_entity.id
_entity.type
_entity.pdbx_description
1 polymer ?
#
loop_
_entity_poly.entity_id
_entity_poly.type
_entity_poly.pdbx_seq_one_letter_code
_entity_poly.pdbx_strand_id
1 'polypeptide(L)'
;MKNSTLFVMILSAFLWSACNGSQPSGDLLGEKATALWNLQGDATINDNILTLNEGSAAMLKKGNYENFELTLTVRLGETSDGILAFHTNNELTKGYKIALDNDLSDPEWWTKTGSLLGIRNLTKSVVKSNEWFDMTLRVEGKTITVLLNGEPVVEYIEPANPYRTTENGSQLLSEGTLALKSNEGTIEVSAMAVTPLAATADLSAQQAEAIDETEDQIIRLHQENFPVLDYHVHLKGITAEEAAAQSRRYGINYALAPNCGIGFPITSDEEVLAYLKEMEGEPFIQAMQGEGREWSETFSEEVRNRFDYVFTDALTFTDRKGRRTRLWIPEEVYIEDEEQYMDLIVEKIVEVMQEPMDVYVNPNFLPDVMNDRYDDFWTEERMDKVITALLESGKVLEINHRYRIPNQAFIQKAKDAGIKFTFGTNNADGDFGKMEYCIEMKDACGITATDMYKPNIQE
;
A
#
# COMPACT_ATOMS: atom_id res chain seq x y z
N MET A 1 67.91 30.93 -50.93
CA MET A 1 68.29 30.44 -49.58
C MET A 1 67.01 30.26 -48.80
N LYS A 2 66.67 29.00 -48.49
CA LYS A 2 65.53 28.62 -47.64
C LYS A 2 65.90 28.90 -46.18
N ASN A 3 64.97 29.41 -45.39
CA ASN A 3 64.94 29.22 -43.94
C ASN A 3 63.48 29.24 -43.49
N SER A 4 62.94 28.04 -43.22
CA SER A 4 61.70 27.84 -42.49
C SER A 4 62.00 27.96 -41.00
N THR A 5 61.25 28.80 -40.28
CA THR A 5 61.24 28.81 -38.82
C THR A 5 59.92 28.19 -38.36
N LEU A 6 60.05 27.00 -37.76
CA LEU A 6 58.97 26.18 -37.21
C LEU A 6 58.51 26.81 -35.89
N PHE A 7 57.23 27.20 -35.80
CA PHE A 7 56.61 27.68 -34.57
C PHE A 7 55.96 26.48 -33.86
N VAL A 8 56.58 26.00 -32.79
CA VAL A 8 56.03 24.91 -31.95
C VAL A 8 55.21 25.56 -30.83
N MET A 9 53.88 25.45 -30.91
CA MET A 9 52.99 25.68 -29.77
C MET A 9 53.16 24.52 -28.79
N ILE A 10 53.65 24.80 -27.59
CA ILE A 10 53.61 23.88 -26.46
C ILE A 10 52.20 24.01 -25.85
N LEU A 11 51.32 23.06 -26.17
CA LEU A 11 50.04 22.89 -25.50
C LEU A 11 50.31 22.15 -24.18
N SER A 12 50.37 22.87 -23.07
CA SER A 12 50.43 22.30 -21.73
C SER A 12 49.07 21.68 -21.39
N ALA A 13 48.92 20.38 -21.66
CA ALA A 13 47.81 19.58 -21.16
C ALA A 13 47.97 19.41 -19.63
N PHE A 14 47.24 20.21 -18.86
CA PHE A 14 46.99 19.91 -17.45
C PHE A 14 46.05 18.71 -17.38
N LEU A 15 46.62 17.51 -17.23
CA LEU A 15 45.91 16.32 -16.77
C LEU A 15 45.51 16.57 -15.31
N TRP A 16 44.25 16.96 -15.10
CA TRP A 16 43.60 16.74 -13.81
C TRP A 16 43.42 15.23 -13.63
N SER A 17 44.36 14.59 -12.92
CA SER A 17 44.06 13.31 -12.28
C SER A 17 43.05 13.58 -11.17
N ALA A 18 41.77 13.42 -11.50
CA ALA A 18 40.75 13.16 -10.48
C ALA A 18 41.21 11.95 -9.66
N CYS A 19 41.12 12.04 -8.34
CA CYS A 19 41.51 10.98 -7.42
C CYS A 19 40.57 9.76 -7.56
N ASN A 20 40.86 8.89 -8.54
CA ASN A 20 40.20 7.60 -8.78
C ASN A 20 40.51 6.62 -7.64
N GLY A 21 39.67 6.62 -6.61
CA GLY A 21 39.51 5.41 -5.79
C GLY A 21 38.57 4.45 -6.51
N SER A 22 38.73 3.15 -6.31
CA SER A 22 37.75 2.16 -6.77
C SER A 22 36.39 2.40 -6.09
N GLN A 23 35.32 2.18 -6.83
CA GLN A 23 33.95 2.11 -6.29
C GLN A 23 33.90 1.09 -5.15
N PRO A 24 33.31 1.41 -3.98
CA PRO A 24 33.18 0.45 -2.87
C PRO A 24 32.36 -0.77 -3.28
N SER A 25 32.74 -1.94 -2.79
CA SER A 25 32.01 -3.20 -2.99
C SER A 25 32.28 -4.15 -1.83
N GLY A 26 31.34 -5.06 -1.54
CA GLY A 26 31.35 -5.90 -0.35
C GLY A 26 30.91 -5.12 0.88
N ASP A 27 31.48 -5.47 2.03
CA ASP A 27 31.16 -4.88 3.33
C ASP A 27 31.45 -3.38 3.41
N LEU A 28 30.41 -2.60 3.72
CA LEU A 28 30.42 -1.13 3.84
C LEU A 28 30.52 -0.65 5.29
N LEU A 29 30.42 -1.54 6.29
CA LEU A 29 30.48 -1.23 7.72
C LEU A 29 31.65 -1.91 8.45
N GLY A 30 32.50 -2.66 7.76
CA GLY A 30 33.73 -3.25 8.30
C GLY A 30 34.87 -2.26 8.58
N GLU A 31 36.12 -2.74 8.58
CA GLU A 31 37.32 -2.03 9.09
C GLU A 31 37.58 -0.61 8.52
N LYS A 32 36.96 -0.24 7.40
CA LYS A 32 37.13 1.07 6.72
C LYS A 32 35.88 1.93 6.66
N ALA A 33 34.82 1.57 7.39
CA ALA A 33 33.51 2.21 7.32
C ALA A 33 33.57 3.75 7.44
N THR A 34 34.28 4.28 8.44
CA THR A 34 34.39 5.73 8.68
C THR A 34 35.02 6.49 7.51
N ALA A 35 35.83 5.83 6.67
CA ALA A 35 36.38 6.43 5.46
C ALA A 35 35.40 6.41 4.28
N LEU A 36 34.46 5.47 4.25
CA LEU A 36 33.47 5.27 3.17
C LEU A 36 32.30 6.26 3.27
N TRP A 37 31.87 6.59 4.48
CA TRP A 37 30.67 7.37 4.73
C TRP A 37 30.97 8.84 5.00
N ASN A 38 30.12 9.72 4.47
CA ASN A 38 29.97 11.10 4.88
C ASN A 38 28.79 11.17 5.85
N LEU A 39 29.08 11.31 7.14
CA LEU A 39 28.09 11.39 8.20
C LEU A 39 27.70 12.86 8.43
N GLN A 40 26.40 13.11 8.57
CA GLN A 40 25.82 14.43 8.82
C GLN A 40 24.90 14.35 10.03
N GLY A 41 24.87 15.42 10.83
CA GLY A 41 24.07 15.46 12.06
C GLY A 41 24.63 14.50 13.12
N ASP A 42 23.73 13.96 13.93
CA ASP A 42 24.05 12.99 14.98
C ASP A 42 24.07 11.55 14.44
N ALA A 43 25.02 11.31 13.55
CA ALA A 43 25.29 10.01 12.93
C ALA A 43 26.66 9.48 13.36
N THR A 44 26.73 8.22 13.78
CA THR A 44 27.98 7.59 14.24
C THR A 44 28.17 6.20 13.67
N ILE A 45 29.43 5.76 13.57
CA ILE A 45 29.78 4.37 13.30
C ILE A 45 30.66 3.89 14.44
N ASN A 46 30.13 3.03 15.31
CA ASN A 46 30.81 2.45 16.47
C ASN A 46 30.60 0.95 16.48
N ASP A 47 31.66 0.16 16.73
CA ASP A 47 31.60 -1.30 16.76
C ASP A 47 30.90 -1.92 15.52
N ASN A 48 31.18 -1.35 14.34
CA ASN A 48 30.58 -1.68 13.04
C ASN A 48 29.05 -1.45 12.92
N ILE A 49 28.44 -0.76 13.89
CA ILE A 49 27.04 -0.34 13.82
C ILE A 49 27.00 1.13 13.38
N LEU A 50 26.31 1.39 12.28
CA LEU A 50 25.91 2.74 11.89
C LEU A 50 24.63 3.11 12.64
N THR A 51 24.68 4.16 13.45
CA THR A 51 23.51 4.72 14.14
C THR A 51 23.19 6.09 13.57
N LEU A 52 21.95 6.27 13.14
CA LEU A 52 21.37 7.53 12.70
C LEU A 52 20.29 7.95 13.68
N ASN A 53 20.50 9.04 14.41
CA ASN A 53 19.45 9.68 15.19
C ASN A 53 18.67 10.69 14.35
N GLU A 54 17.60 11.24 14.92
CA GLU A 54 16.69 12.20 14.31
C GLU A 54 17.42 13.28 13.47
N GLY A 55 16.98 13.43 12.22
CA GLY A 55 17.52 14.39 11.26
C GLY A 55 18.93 14.10 10.74
N SER A 56 19.58 13.01 11.16
CA SER A 56 20.93 12.64 10.72
C SER A 56 20.93 11.83 9.43
N ALA A 57 22.08 11.81 8.75
CA ALA A 57 22.24 11.09 7.48
C ALA A 57 23.64 10.50 7.30
N ALA A 58 23.71 9.41 6.54
CA ALA A 58 24.95 8.81 6.08
C ALA A 58 24.93 8.67 4.55
N MET A 59 25.89 9.31 3.88
CA MET A 59 26.02 9.30 2.43
C MET A 59 27.30 8.59 2.00
N LEU A 60 27.22 7.63 1.08
CA LEU A 60 28.41 6.93 0.60
C LEU A 60 29.23 7.82 -0.35
N LYS A 61 30.51 8.06 -0.03
CA LYS A 61 31.35 9.10 -0.68
C LYS A 61 31.73 8.82 -2.14
N LYS A 62 31.85 7.55 -2.54
CA LYS A 62 32.38 7.12 -3.86
C LYS A 62 31.51 6.05 -4.53
N GLY A 63 30.22 6.01 -4.19
CA GLY A 63 29.26 5.12 -4.83
C GLY A 63 28.82 5.66 -6.20
N ASN A 64 28.88 4.84 -7.23
CA ASN A 64 28.21 5.08 -8.51
C ASN A 64 27.73 3.75 -9.08
N TYR A 65 26.59 3.27 -8.59
CA TYR A 65 26.02 1.97 -8.91
C TYR A 65 24.89 2.14 -9.93
N GLU A 66 24.95 1.40 -11.02
CA GLU A 66 23.85 1.22 -11.97
C GLU A 66 23.08 -0.06 -11.62
N ASN A 67 23.76 -1.21 -11.67
CA ASN A 67 23.19 -2.52 -11.30
C ASN A 67 23.89 -3.05 -10.05
N PHE A 68 23.11 -3.43 -9.04
CA PHE A 68 23.66 -3.89 -7.77
C PHE A 68 22.64 -4.67 -6.95
N GLU A 69 23.15 -5.47 -6.03
CA GLU A 69 22.42 -5.98 -4.89
C GLU A 69 23.00 -5.36 -3.62
N LEU A 70 22.13 -4.82 -2.78
CA LEU A 70 22.46 -4.20 -1.50
C LEU A 70 21.74 -4.98 -0.40
N THR A 71 22.48 -5.50 0.56
CA THR A 71 21.94 -6.15 1.76
C THR A 71 22.23 -5.28 2.98
N LEU A 72 21.26 -5.21 3.90
CA LEU A 72 21.38 -4.52 5.18
C LEU A 72 20.71 -5.33 6.29
N THR A 73 21.26 -5.27 7.50
CA THR A 73 20.57 -5.70 8.72
C THR A 73 20.26 -4.46 9.55
N VAL A 74 18.97 -4.14 9.69
CA VAL A 74 18.44 -2.87 10.19
C VAL A 74 17.61 -3.08 11.45
N ARG A 75 17.63 -2.11 12.36
CA ARG A 75 16.70 -2.00 13.49
C ARG A 75 16.17 -0.58 13.57
N LEU A 76 14.86 -0.45 13.76
CA LEU A 76 14.15 0.82 13.92
C LEU A 76 13.65 0.94 15.36
N GLY A 77 13.70 2.13 15.96
CA GLY A 77 12.95 2.41 17.19
C GLY A 77 11.45 2.52 16.92
N GLU A 78 10.62 2.47 17.98
CA GLU A 78 9.14 2.42 17.88
C GLU A 78 8.48 3.53 17.04
N THR A 79 9.03 4.74 17.09
CA THR A 79 8.50 5.90 16.35
C THR A 79 9.52 6.42 15.34
N SER A 80 10.35 5.52 14.79
CA SER A 80 11.43 5.90 13.89
C SER A 80 10.96 5.81 12.45
N ASP A 81 11.20 6.88 11.70
CA ASP A 81 11.01 6.92 10.26
C ASP A 81 12.29 7.41 9.56
N GLY A 82 12.46 6.97 8.32
CA GLY A 82 13.57 7.38 7.50
C GLY A 82 13.56 6.75 6.13
N ILE A 83 14.68 6.89 5.43
CA ILE A 83 14.83 6.43 4.06
C ILE A 83 16.17 5.76 3.79
N LEU A 84 16.14 4.78 2.89
CA LEU A 84 17.28 4.33 2.10
C LEU A 84 17.12 4.87 0.67
N ALA A 85 18.02 5.76 0.23
CA ALA A 85 18.03 6.31 -1.12
C ALA A 85 19.11 5.65 -1.99
N PHE A 86 18.79 5.40 -3.26
CA PHE A 86 19.68 4.79 -4.24
C PHE A 86 19.56 5.41 -5.63
N HIS A 87 20.58 5.19 -6.46
CA HIS A 87 20.79 5.96 -7.70
C HIS A 87 20.77 7.47 -7.47
N THR A 88 21.07 7.88 -6.23
CA THR A 88 20.85 9.24 -5.78
C THR A 88 22.11 10.08 -5.89
N ASN A 89 21.96 11.38 -5.66
CA ASN A 89 23.05 12.35 -5.52
C ASN A 89 23.20 12.81 -4.07
N ASN A 90 24.19 13.66 -3.81
CA ASN A 90 24.47 14.16 -2.46
C ASN A 90 23.31 14.99 -1.88
N GLU A 91 22.49 15.58 -2.75
CA GLU A 91 21.33 16.39 -2.40
C GLU A 91 20.04 15.58 -2.22
N LEU A 92 20.07 14.26 -2.47
CA LEU A 92 18.89 13.37 -2.40
C LEU A 92 17.73 13.79 -3.33
N THR A 93 18.05 14.43 -4.45
CA THR A 93 17.08 15.02 -5.39
C THR A 93 16.75 14.12 -6.58
N LYS A 94 17.47 13.00 -6.76
CA LYS A 94 17.22 12.04 -7.84
C LYS A 94 17.22 10.60 -7.35
N GLY A 95 16.79 9.70 -8.23
CA GLY A 95 16.72 8.27 -7.95
C GLY A 95 15.53 7.92 -7.08
N TYR A 96 15.59 6.78 -6.42
CA TYR A 96 14.49 6.22 -5.65
C TYR A 96 14.81 6.20 -4.15
N LYS A 97 13.75 6.07 -3.35
CA LYS A 97 13.81 6.01 -1.90
C LYS A 97 12.96 4.84 -1.43
N ILE A 98 13.49 4.07 -0.48
CA ILE A 98 12.78 3.01 0.24
C ILE A 98 12.49 3.54 1.65
N ALA A 99 11.25 3.40 2.11
CA ALA A 99 10.87 3.77 3.47
C ALA A 99 11.49 2.81 4.51
N LEU A 100 11.88 3.38 5.63
CA LEU A 100 12.24 2.70 6.87
C LEU A 100 11.30 3.27 7.94
N ASP A 101 10.09 2.72 8.06
CA ASP A 101 9.01 3.26 8.88
C ASP A 101 8.09 2.13 9.36
N ASN A 102 8.01 1.96 10.68
CA ASN A 102 7.04 1.08 11.33
C ASN A 102 6.11 1.85 12.28
N ASP A 103 6.15 3.19 12.29
CA ASP A 103 5.36 4.00 13.20
C ASP A 103 3.86 3.88 12.88
N LEU A 104 3.12 3.22 13.77
CA LEU A 104 1.68 3.05 13.62
C LEU A 104 0.88 4.27 14.10
N SER A 105 1.53 5.24 14.75
CA SER A 105 0.92 6.47 15.27
C SER A 105 0.83 7.58 14.22
N ASP A 106 1.66 7.55 13.18
CA ASP A 106 1.65 8.54 12.09
C ASP A 106 0.26 8.58 11.39
N PRO A 107 -0.34 9.77 11.21
CA PRO A 107 -1.50 9.94 10.34
C PRO A 107 -1.32 9.40 8.91
N GLU A 108 -0.13 9.47 8.34
CA GLU A 108 0.29 8.85 7.09
C GLU A 108 0.72 7.40 7.33
N TRP A 109 -0.27 6.52 7.45
CA TRP A 109 -0.05 5.11 7.80
C TRP A 109 0.31 4.22 6.59
N TRP A 110 0.39 4.76 5.38
CA TRP A 110 0.47 4.01 4.13
C TRP A 110 1.86 4.03 3.46
N THR A 111 2.94 4.21 4.23
CA THR A 111 4.33 4.26 3.73
C THR A 111 5.30 3.41 4.55
N LYS A 112 4.89 2.18 4.91
CA LYS A 112 5.65 1.32 5.83
C LYS A 112 6.95 0.77 5.24
N THR A 113 7.81 0.25 6.11
CA THR A 113 9.15 -0.28 5.78
C THR A 113 9.13 -1.15 4.53
N GLY A 114 10.02 -0.85 3.58
CA GLY A 114 10.09 -1.53 2.28
C GLY A 114 9.35 -0.81 1.15
N SER A 115 8.49 0.17 1.45
CA SER A 115 7.81 1.00 0.45
C SER A 115 8.78 1.64 -0.52
N LEU A 116 8.59 1.45 -1.83
CA LEU A 116 9.27 2.25 -2.84
C LEU A 116 8.50 3.57 -2.99
N LEU A 117 8.94 4.58 -2.25
CA LEU A 117 8.18 5.80 -1.99
C LEU A 117 7.65 6.47 -3.26
N GLY A 118 6.33 6.66 -3.32
CA GLY A 118 5.63 7.29 -4.44
C GLY A 118 5.46 6.40 -5.68
N ILE A 119 5.81 5.12 -5.58
CA ILE A 119 5.74 4.15 -6.69
C ILE A 119 4.99 2.88 -6.29
N ARG A 120 5.38 2.29 -5.15
CA ARG A 120 4.82 1.07 -4.55
C ARG A 120 4.88 1.20 -3.04
N ASN A 121 4.02 2.03 -2.49
CA ASN A 121 3.92 2.18 -1.05
C ASN A 121 3.20 0.98 -0.41
N LEU A 122 3.67 0.56 0.75
CA LEU A 122 3.14 -0.54 1.55
C LEU A 122 2.34 0.03 2.72
N THR A 123 1.16 -0.53 2.95
CA THR A 123 0.31 -0.13 4.07
C THR A 123 0.56 -0.92 5.35
N LYS A 124 1.30 -2.02 5.26
CA LYS A 124 1.66 -2.88 6.39
C LYS A 124 3.10 -3.35 6.26
N SER A 125 3.83 -3.28 7.36
CA SER A 125 5.18 -3.84 7.45
C SER A 125 5.11 -5.31 7.85
N VAL A 126 6.03 -6.12 7.35
CA VAL A 126 6.23 -7.52 7.77
C VAL A 126 7.39 -7.66 8.78
N VAL A 127 7.97 -6.53 9.20
CA VAL A 127 9.07 -6.46 10.17
C VAL A 127 8.68 -5.54 11.33
N LYS A 128 9.18 -5.83 12.54
CA LYS A 128 8.77 -5.16 13.77
C LYS A 128 9.76 -4.11 14.23
N SER A 129 9.27 -3.13 14.97
CA SER A 129 10.11 -2.17 15.68
C SER A 129 10.93 -2.86 16.76
N ASN A 130 12.09 -2.29 17.09
CA ASN A 130 13.07 -2.79 18.07
C ASN A 130 13.66 -4.19 17.78
N GLU A 131 13.35 -4.80 16.64
CA GLU A 131 13.92 -6.06 16.19
C GLU A 131 14.88 -5.84 15.01
N TRP A 132 15.91 -6.67 14.93
CA TRP A 132 16.79 -6.69 13.77
C TRP A 132 16.10 -7.47 12.65
N PHE A 133 16.04 -6.87 11.47
CA PHE A 133 15.54 -7.51 10.26
C PHE A 133 16.50 -7.31 9.10
N ASP A 134 16.46 -8.22 8.14
CA ASP A 134 17.27 -8.14 6.93
C ASP A 134 16.46 -7.47 5.82
N MET A 135 17.08 -6.52 5.12
CA MET A 135 16.56 -5.89 3.91
C MET A 135 17.50 -6.19 2.74
N THR A 136 16.93 -6.61 1.60
CA THR A 136 17.66 -6.72 0.34
C THR A 136 17.02 -5.81 -0.70
N LEU A 137 17.83 -4.93 -1.29
CA LEU A 137 17.48 -4.15 -2.48
C LEU A 137 18.28 -4.70 -3.67
N ARG A 138 17.59 -5.16 -4.70
CA ARG A 138 18.20 -5.54 -5.97
C ARG A 138 17.75 -4.59 -7.08
N VAL A 139 18.71 -4.04 -7.80
CA VAL A 139 18.49 -3.24 -9.01
C VAL A 139 19.23 -3.89 -10.17
N GLU A 140 18.48 -4.32 -11.17
CA GLU A 140 19.00 -5.02 -12.35
C GLU A 140 18.26 -4.57 -13.62
N GLY A 141 18.94 -3.75 -14.43
CA GLY A 141 18.37 -3.11 -15.59
C GLY A 141 17.29 -2.10 -15.19
N LYS A 142 16.04 -2.40 -15.57
CA LYS A 142 14.85 -1.61 -15.23
C LYS A 142 14.03 -2.18 -14.08
N THR A 143 14.50 -3.27 -13.46
CA THR A 143 13.80 -3.93 -12.36
C THR A 143 14.36 -3.50 -11.00
N ILE A 144 13.45 -3.23 -10.06
CA ILE A 144 13.71 -2.96 -8.65
C ILE A 144 12.95 -4.02 -7.84
N THR A 145 13.67 -4.73 -6.98
CA THR A 145 13.09 -5.67 -6.02
C THR A 145 13.53 -5.31 -4.61
N VAL A 146 12.57 -5.28 -3.68
CA VAL A 146 12.83 -5.10 -2.25
C VAL A 146 12.32 -6.32 -1.50
N LEU A 147 13.17 -6.89 -0.66
CA LEU A 147 12.85 -8.02 0.20
C LEU A 147 13.07 -7.65 1.66
N LEU A 148 12.21 -8.16 2.53
CA LEU A 148 12.33 -8.07 3.99
C LEU A 148 12.36 -9.50 4.55
N ASN A 149 13.37 -9.83 5.35
CA ASN A 149 13.62 -11.19 5.87
C ASN A 149 13.61 -12.30 4.80
N GLY A 150 13.98 -11.95 3.56
CA GLY A 150 13.99 -12.86 2.42
C GLY A 150 12.68 -12.94 1.63
N GLU A 151 11.62 -12.27 2.08
CA GLU A 151 10.32 -12.25 1.40
C GLU A 151 10.17 -10.98 0.52
N PRO A 152 9.76 -11.11 -0.76
CA PRO A 152 9.57 -9.97 -1.64
C PRO A 152 8.35 -9.15 -1.23
N VAL A 153 8.57 -7.85 -1.00
CA VAL A 153 7.52 -6.88 -0.64
C VAL A 153 7.28 -5.85 -1.75
N VAL A 154 8.28 -5.58 -2.59
CA VAL A 154 8.13 -4.73 -3.78
C VAL A 154 8.78 -5.38 -4.98
N GLU A 155 8.06 -5.40 -6.10
CA GLU A 155 8.56 -5.75 -7.42
C GLU A 155 8.08 -4.70 -8.40
N TYR A 156 9.02 -3.98 -9.02
CA TYR A 156 8.71 -2.88 -9.93
C TYR A 156 9.62 -2.93 -11.15
N ILE A 157 9.04 -2.72 -12.33
CA ILE A 157 9.79 -2.54 -13.57
C ILE A 157 9.49 -1.13 -14.09
N GLU A 158 10.52 -0.30 -14.21
CA GLU A 158 10.40 1.04 -14.79
C GLU A 158 10.08 0.93 -16.29
N PRO A 159 8.88 1.36 -16.74
CA PRO A 159 8.51 1.27 -18.15
C PRO A 159 9.36 2.26 -18.99
N ALA A 160 9.27 2.15 -20.31
CA ALA A 160 9.97 3.06 -21.20
C ALA A 160 9.51 4.54 -21.07
N ASN A 161 8.24 4.74 -20.71
CA ASN A 161 7.64 6.06 -20.49
C ASN A 161 7.01 6.10 -19.08
N PRO A 162 7.81 6.22 -18.01
CA PRO A 162 7.29 6.22 -16.65
C PRO A 162 6.46 7.49 -16.39
N TYR A 163 5.35 7.33 -15.67
CA TYR A 163 4.56 8.46 -15.22
C TYR A 163 5.23 9.12 -14.03
N ARG A 164 5.60 10.40 -14.16
CA ARG A 164 6.14 11.21 -13.06
C ARG A 164 5.44 12.55 -13.03
N THR A 165 4.98 12.97 -11.86
CA THR A 165 4.60 14.36 -11.60
C THR A 165 5.82 15.26 -11.78
N THR A 166 5.60 16.58 -11.80
CA THR A 166 6.69 17.55 -11.81
C THR A 166 7.65 17.36 -10.63
N GLU A 167 7.12 17.02 -9.45
CA GLU A 167 7.91 16.81 -8.22
C GLU A 167 8.74 15.52 -8.29
N ASN A 168 8.20 14.46 -8.90
CA ASN A 168 8.87 13.17 -9.07
C ASN A 168 9.70 13.07 -10.36
N GLY A 169 9.88 14.14 -11.12
CA GLY A 169 10.51 14.10 -12.46
C GLY A 169 11.95 13.55 -12.49
N SER A 170 12.65 13.53 -11.36
CA SER A 170 14.00 12.98 -11.21
C SER A 170 14.05 11.58 -10.59
N GLN A 171 12.89 10.97 -10.31
CA GLN A 171 12.76 9.62 -9.76
C GLN A 171 12.83 8.58 -10.88
N LEU A 172 14.04 8.38 -11.40
CA LEU A 172 14.34 7.50 -12.54
C LEU A 172 15.56 6.62 -12.26
N LEU A 173 15.54 5.40 -12.82
CA LEU A 173 16.66 4.47 -12.77
C LEU A 173 17.76 5.00 -13.65
N SER A 174 18.95 5.13 -13.06
CA SER A 174 20.14 5.62 -13.72
C SER A 174 21.38 5.00 -13.07
N GLU A 175 22.28 5.84 -12.59
CA GLU A 175 23.42 5.47 -11.76
C GLU A 175 23.52 6.47 -10.61
N GLY A 176 24.08 6.06 -9.48
CA GLY A 176 24.36 6.99 -8.40
C GLY A 176 24.82 6.33 -7.12
N THR A 177 24.86 7.10 -6.04
CA THR A 177 25.33 6.61 -4.75
C THR A 177 24.18 6.07 -3.90
N LEU A 178 24.52 5.63 -2.68
CA LEU A 178 23.62 5.14 -1.65
C LEU A 178 23.61 6.13 -0.47
N ALA A 179 22.45 6.31 0.15
CA ALA A 179 22.30 7.13 1.34
C ALA A 179 21.27 6.56 2.31
N LEU A 180 21.50 6.76 3.60
CA LEU A 180 20.53 6.51 4.66
C LEU A 180 20.26 7.83 5.38
N LYS A 181 19.01 8.05 5.79
CA LYS A 181 18.61 9.22 6.58
C LYS A 181 17.52 8.81 7.55
N SER A 182 17.65 9.24 8.81
CA SER A 182 16.53 9.25 9.77
C SER A 182 15.86 10.61 9.69
N ASN A 183 14.53 10.63 9.58
CA ASN A 183 13.76 11.85 9.76
C ASN A 183 13.40 11.98 11.23
N GLU A 184 12.67 11.01 11.78
CA GLU A 184 12.38 10.86 13.22
C GLU A 184 13.02 9.61 13.83
N GLY A 185 13.25 9.66 15.15
CA GLY A 185 13.72 8.51 15.93
C GLY A 185 15.15 8.05 15.64
N THR A 186 15.39 6.75 15.78
CA THR A 186 16.72 6.13 15.64
C THR A 186 16.66 4.96 14.68
N ILE A 187 17.58 4.96 13.71
CA ILE A 187 17.83 3.86 12.78
C ILE A 187 19.22 3.30 13.03
N GLU A 188 19.33 2.00 13.22
CA GLU A 188 20.60 1.30 13.37
C GLU A 188 20.81 0.30 12.25
N VAL A 189 22.04 0.21 11.74
CA VAL A 189 22.45 -0.74 10.71
C VAL A 189 23.68 -1.47 11.21
N SER A 190 23.58 -2.78 11.42
CA SER A 190 24.67 -3.62 11.96
C SER A 190 25.47 -4.36 10.90
N ALA A 191 24.91 -4.50 9.70
CA ALA A 191 25.59 -5.04 8.53
C ALA A 191 25.08 -4.33 7.28
N MET A 192 25.98 -4.02 6.34
CA MET A 192 25.61 -3.45 5.04
C MET A 192 26.63 -3.87 4.00
N ALA A 193 26.20 -4.47 2.90
CA ALA A 193 27.10 -4.89 1.82
C ALA A 193 26.50 -4.63 0.44
N VAL A 194 27.33 -4.17 -0.50
CA VAL A 194 26.91 -3.92 -1.89
C VAL A 194 27.69 -4.77 -2.88
N THR A 195 26.98 -5.47 -3.75
CA THR A 195 27.53 -6.30 -4.81
C THR A 195 27.13 -5.72 -6.16
N PRO A 196 28.04 -5.06 -6.90
CA PRO A 196 27.79 -4.64 -8.26
C PRO A 196 27.43 -5.84 -9.15
N LEU A 197 26.42 -5.70 -9.99
CA LEU A 197 25.97 -6.72 -10.93
C LEU A 197 26.44 -6.39 -12.35
N ALA A 198 26.66 -7.43 -13.16
CA ALA A 198 27.00 -7.25 -14.56
C ALA A 198 25.77 -6.77 -15.35
N ALA A 199 25.95 -5.81 -16.26
CA ALA A 199 24.90 -5.30 -17.14
C ALA A 199 24.53 -6.34 -18.22
N THR A 200 23.76 -7.36 -17.84
CA THR A 200 23.37 -8.49 -18.69
C THR A 200 21.86 -8.60 -18.91
N ALA A 201 21.06 -7.76 -18.26
CA ALA A 201 19.61 -7.73 -18.39
C ALA A 201 19.17 -7.30 -19.79
N ASP A 202 18.11 -7.93 -20.31
CA ASP A 202 17.42 -7.49 -21.52
C ASP A 202 16.40 -6.39 -21.17
N LEU A 203 16.83 -5.13 -21.34
CA LEU A 203 16.00 -3.98 -21.00
C LEU A 203 14.72 -3.92 -21.83
N SER A 204 14.76 -4.37 -23.09
CA SER A 204 13.59 -4.33 -23.97
C SER A 204 12.56 -5.37 -23.53
N ALA A 205 13.00 -6.55 -23.12
CA ALA A 205 12.12 -7.57 -22.55
C ALA A 205 11.48 -7.10 -21.23
N GLN A 206 12.27 -6.55 -20.30
CA GLN A 206 11.76 -6.00 -19.03
C GLN A 206 10.69 -4.93 -19.29
N GLN A 207 10.99 -3.94 -20.14
CA GLN A 207 10.05 -2.85 -20.42
C GLN A 207 8.80 -3.30 -21.17
N ALA A 208 8.86 -4.42 -21.91
CA ALA A 208 7.67 -5.03 -22.52
C ALA A 208 6.76 -5.71 -21.48
N GLU A 209 7.29 -6.13 -20.34
CA GLU A 209 6.54 -6.71 -19.22
C GLU A 209 6.05 -5.65 -18.22
N ALA A 210 6.59 -4.43 -18.25
CA ALA A 210 6.20 -3.34 -17.37
C ALA A 210 4.71 -2.96 -17.54
N ILE A 211 4.08 -2.44 -16.48
CA ILE A 211 2.78 -1.78 -16.63
C ILE A 211 2.96 -0.50 -17.43
N ASP A 212 2.05 -0.24 -18.36
CA ASP A 212 1.94 1.06 -19.00
C ASP A 212 1.39 2.09 -18.00
N GLU A 213 2.30 2.86 -17.42
CA GLU A 213 1.98 3.90 -16.44
C GLU A 213 1.25 5.11 -17.05
N THR A 214 1.15 5.22 -18.38
CA THR A 214 0.45 6.37 -19.00
C THR A 214 -1.06 6.31 -18.76
N GLU A 215 -1.61 5.09 -18.70
CA GLU A 215 -3.04 4.82 -18.48
C GLU A 215 -3.32 4.25 -17.07
N ASP A 216 -2.30 3.85 -16.31
CA ASP A 216 -2.47 3.30 -14.96
C ASP A 216 -2.80 4.39 -13.93
N GLN A 217 -3.97 4.30 -13.30
CA GLN A 217 -4.36 5.25 -12.27
C GLN A 217 -3.64 4.99 -10.93
N ILE A 218 -3.15 3.78 -10.70
CA ILE A 218 -2.55 3.40 -9.41
C ILE A 218 -1.26 4.18 -9.12
N ILE A 219 -0.38 4.34 -10.10
CA ILE A 219 0.85 5.14 -9.93
C ILE A 219 0.54 6.61 -9.62
N ARG A 220 -0.59 7.13 -10.10
CA ARG A 220 -1.04 8.51 -9.82
C ARG A 220 -1.41 8.64 -8.35
N LEU A 221 -2.16 7.68 -7.80
CA LEU A 221 -2.49 7.64 -6.37
C LEU A 221 -1.24 7.63 -5.49
N HIS A 222 -0.22 6.83 -5.84
CA HIS A 222 1.05 6.81 -5.09
C HIS A 222 1.76 8.17 -5.12
N GLN A 223 1.79 8.86 -6.27
CA GLN A 223 2.43 10.19 -6.39
C GLN A 223 1.57 11.34 -5.83
N GLU A 224 0.27 11.11 -5.64
CA GLU A 224 -0.64 11.99 -4.89
C GLU A 224 -0.57 11.79 -3.38
N ASN A 225 0.29 10.86 -2.92
CA ASN A 225 0.39 10.44 -1.53
C ASN A 225 -0.95 9.96 -0.95
N PHE A 226 -1.63 9.07 -1.69
CA PHE A 226 -2.91 8.48 -1.32
C PHE A 226 -2.72 7.03 -0.83
N PRO A 227 -3.47 6.56 0.18
CA PRO A 227 -3.42 5.16 0.63
C PRO A 227 -3.99 4.23 -0.44
N VAL A 228 -3.11 3.49 -1.13
CA VAL A 228 -3.53 2.52 -2.15
C VAL A 228 -3.77 1.16 -1.49
N LEU A 229 -4.98 0.98 -0.98
CA LEU A 229 -5.47 -0.23 -0.33
C LEU A 229 -6.83 -0.62 -0.88
N ASP A 230 -6.98 -1.88 -1.28
CA ASP A 230 -8.28 -2.53 -1.43
C ASP A 230 -8.68 -3.16 -0.10
N TYR A 231 -9.75 -2.62 0.48
CA TYR A 231 -10.28 -2.99 1.80
C TYR A 231 -11.23 -4.19 1.74
N HIS A 232 -11.44 -4.82 0.58
CA HIS A 232 -12.42 -5.90 0.46
C HIS A 232 -11.98 -6.96 -0.54
N VAL A 233 -10.97 -7.75 -0.15
CA VAL A 233 -10.44 -8.85 -0.96
C VAL A 233 -10.75 -10.21 -0.34
N HIS A 234 -11.20 -11.13 -1.21
CA HIS A 234 -11.45 -12.53 -0.92
C HIS A 234 -10.46 -13.42 -1.68
N LEU A 235 -9.93 -14.48 -1.06
CA LEU A 235 -9.11 -15.50 -1.73
C LEU A 235 -9.95 -16.51 -2.54
N LYS A 236 -10.86 -16.01 -3.37
CA LYS A 236 -11.79 -16.83 -4.17
C LYS A 236 -11.13 -17.30 -5.46
N GLY A 237 -10.52 -18.48 -5.39
CA GLY A 237 -9.90 -19.13 -6.56
C GLY A 237 -8.43 -18.77 -6.78
N ILE A 238 -7.80 -18.09 -5.81
CA ILE A 238 -6.35 -17.87 -5.76
C ILE A 238 -5.81 -18.08 -4.35
N THR A 239 -4.51 -18.32 -4.23
CA THR A 239 -3.80 -18.44 -2.96
C THR A 239 -3.40 -17.07 -2.40
N ALA A 240 -2.98 -17.03 -1.13
CA ALA A 240 -2.37 -15.85 -0.52
C ALA A 240 -1.10 -15.41 -1.27
N GLU A 241 -0.26 -16.37 -1.71
CA GLU A 241 0.95 -16.10 -2.50
C GLU A 241 0.62 -15.45 -3.86
N GLU A 242 -0.41 -15.94 -4.55
CA GLU A 242 -0.88 -15.36 -5.81
C GLU A 242 -1.43 -13.94 -5.60
N ALA A 243 -2.18 -13.72 -4.52
CA ALA A 243 -2.66 -12.39 -4.12
C ALA A 243 -1.48 -11.44 -3.82
N ALA A 244 -0.44 -11.92 -3.11
CA ALA A 244 0.74 -11.12 -2.79
C ALA A 244 1.52 -10.74 -4.05
N ALA A 245 1.71 -11.68 -4.98
CA ALA A 245 2.33 -11.40 -6.27
C ALA A 245 1.55 -10.36 -7.08
N GLN A 246 0.22 -10.47 -7.10
CA GLN A 246 -0.65 -9.50 -7.77
C GLN A 246 -0.60 -8.12 -7.11
N SER A 247 -0.60 -8.05 -5.77
CA SER A 247 -0.44 -6.82 -5.00
C SER A 247 0.84 -6.08 -5.39
N ARG A 248 1.99 -6.79 -5.41
CA ARG A 248 3.28 -6.21 -5.82
C ARG A 248 3.27 -5.75 -7.28
N ARG A 249 2.71 -6.58 -8.16
CA ARG A 249 2.62 -6.29 -9.60
C ARG A 249 1.85 -5.01 -9.87
N TYR A 250 0.68 -4.84 -9.27
CA TYR A 250 -0.20 -3.69 -9.48
C TYR A 250 0.13 -2.50 -8.59
N GLY A 251 0.81 -2.72 -7.47
CA GLY A 251 1.03 -1.69 -6.46
C GLY A 251 -0.23 -1.36 -5.67
N ILE A 252 -1.06 -2.36 -5.41
CA ILE A 252 -2.28 -2.22 -4.62
C ILE A 252 -2.13 -3.13 -3.39
N ASN A 253 -2.16 -2.55 -2.19
CA ASN A 253 -2.18 -3.33 -0.97
C ASN A 253 -3.56 -3.99 -0.81
N TYR A 254 -3.62 -5.14 -0.15
CA TYR A 254 -4.87 -5.88 0.04
C TYR A 254 -5.17 -6.11 1.51
N ALA A 255 -6.42 -5.90 1.87
CA ALA A 255 -7.00 -6.41 3.10
C ALA A 255 -7.78 -7.69 2.80
N LEU A 256 -7.31 -8.80 3.35
CA LEU A 256 -7.96 -10.10 3.17
C LEU A 256 -9.07 -10.28 4.20
N ALA A 257 -10.25 -10.64 3.70
CA ALA A 257 -11.47 -10.73 4.50
C ALA A 257 -12.14 -12.11 4.33
N PRO A 258 -11.81 -13.12 5.14
CA PRO A 258 -12.56 -14.36 5.13
C PRO A 258 -14.04 -14.11 5.48
N ASN A 259 -14.92 -14.87 4.82
CA ASN A 259 -16.34 -14.89 5.14
C ASN A 259 -16.54 -15.67 6.45
N CYS A 260 -16.97 -14.96 7.50
CA CYS A 260 -17.12 -15.49 8.85
C CYS A 260 -18.58 -15.48 9.30
N GLY A 261 -19.20 -16.66 9.42
CA GLY A 261 -20.60 -16.81 9.84
C GLY A 261 -21.14 -18.22 9.63
N ILE A 262 -22.36 -18.49 10.12
CA ILE A 262 -22.96 -19.83 10.01
C ILE A 262 -23.17 -20.21 8.54
N GLY A 263 -22.53 -21.31 8.10
CA GLY A 263 -22.60 -21.81 6.73
C GLY A 263 -21.56 -21.21 5.78
N PHE A 264 -20.59 -20.45 6.31
CA PHE A 264 -19.45 -19.89 5.58
C PHE A 264 -18.14 -20.64 5.93
N PRO A 265 -17.02 -20.36 5.24
CA PRO A 265 -15.76 -21.07 5.46
C PRO A 265 -15.23 -21.03 6.90
N ILE A 266 -15.47 -19.93 7.63
CA ILE A 266 -15.09 -19.79 9.04
C ILE A 266 -16.37 -19.64 9.87
N THR A 267 -16.53 -20.49 10.88
CA THR A 267 -17.77 -20.62 11.67
C THR A 267 -17.58 -20.55 13.17
N SER A 268 -16.33 -20.43 13.65
CA SER A 268 -16.01 -20.41 15.08
C SER A 268 -14.76 -19.59 15.40
N ASP A 269 -14.63 -19.18 16.66
CA ASP A 269 -13.46 -18.50 17.20
C ASP A 269 -12.15 -19.29 16.98
N GLU A 270 -12.18 -20.62 17.11
CA GLU A 270 -11.01 -21.48 16.89
C GLU A 270 -10.53 -21.43 15.43
N GLU A 271 -11.45 -21.42 14.47
CA GLU A 271 -11.14 -21.32 13.05
C GLU A 271 -10.61 -19.94 12.67
N VAL A 272 -11.11 -18.86 13.29
CA VAL A 272 -10.53 -17.52 13.12
C VAL A 272 -9.07 -17.49 13.58
N LEU A 273 -8.78 -18.03 14.77
CA LEU A 273 -7.43 -18.04 15.30
C LEU A 273 -6.48 -18.90 14.44
N ALA A 274 -6.99 -19.99 13.86
CA ALA A 274 -6.24 -20.80 12.91
C ALA A 274 -5.91 -20.01 11.62
N TYR A 275 -6.89 -19.30 11.06
CA TYR A 275 -6.71 -18.43 9.90
C TYR A 275 -5.67 -17.34 10.16
N LEU A 276 -5.80 -16.59 11.26
CA LEU A 276 -4.88 -15.49 11.58
C LEU A 276 -3.44 -15.99 11.77
N LYS A 277 -3.27 -17.20 12.30
CA LYS A 277 -1.95 -17.84 12.42
C LYS A 277 -1.37 -18.23 11.06
N GLU A 278 -2.20 -18.68 10.12
CA GLU A 278 -1.75 -18.98 8.75
C GLU A 278 -1.27 -17.72 8.03
N MET A 279 -1.88 -16.57 8.32
CA MET A 279 -1.54 -15.28 7.73
C MET A 279 -0.39 -14.54 8.45
N GLU A 280 0.20 -15.13 9.49
CA GLU A 280 1.30 -14.48 10.23
C GLU A 280 2.53 -14.31 9.33
N GLY A 281 3.02 -13.07 9.22
CA GLY A 281 4.14 -12.71 8.34
C GLY A 281 3.75 -12.35 6.91
N GLU A 282 2.50 -12.58 6.50
CA GLU A 282 2.00 -12.13 5.19
C GLU A 282 1.76 -10.61 5.19
N PRO A 283 1.96 -9.93 4.05
CA PRO A 283 1.88 -8.46 3.95
C PRO A 283 0.45 -7.90 3.94
N PHE A 284 -0.54 -8.71 4.30
CA PHE A 284 -1.95 -8.35 4.22
C PHE A 284 -2.46 -7.72 5.50
N ILE A 285 -3.28 -6.68 5.31
CA ILE A 285 -4.17 -6.22 6.37
C ILE A 285 -5.23 -7.30 6.59
N GLN A 286 -5.50 -7.62 7.85
CA GLN A 286 -6.40 -8.70 8.24
C GLN A 286 -7.77 -8.11 8.54
N ALA A 287 -8.74 -8.37 7.68
CA ALA A 287 -10.13 -7.94 7.88
C ALA A 287 -11.02 -9.14 8.18
N MET A 288 -12.22 -8.89 8.71
CA MET A 288 -13.25 -9.92 8.86
C MET A 288 -14.53 -9.48 8.16
N GLN A 289 -15.09 -10.32 7.29
CA GLN A 289 -16.46 -10.14 6.84
C GLN A 289 -17.41 -10.92 7.76
N GLY A 290 -18.19 -10.22 8.57
CA GLY A 290 -19.29 -10.79 9.35
C GLY A 290 -20.46 -11.17 8.44
N GLU A 291 -20.86 -12.42 8.46
CA GLU A 291 -21.85 -13.00 7.54
C GLU A 291 -23.12 -13.50 8.25
N GLY A 292 -24.26 -13.30 7.61
CA GLY A 292 -25.56 -13.51 8.27
C GLY A 292 -25.82 -12.47 9.35
N ARG A 293 -26.84 -12.67 10.20
CA ARG A 293 -27.19 -11.71 11.27
C ARG A 293 -26.77 -12.20 12.67
N GLU A 294 -26.30 -13.44 12.72
CA GLU A 294 -25.87 -14.14 13.94
C GLU A 294 -24.37 -14.02 14.18
N TRP A 295 -23.60 -13.43 13.25
CA TRP A 295 -22.14 -13.39 13.32
C TRP A 295 -21.61 -12.74 14.60
N SER A 296 -22.26 -11.67 15.07
CA SER A 296 -21.84 -10.95 16.28
C SER A 296 -22.03 -11.77 17.56
N GLU A 297 -22.91 -12.77 17.54
CA GLU A 297 -23.10 -13.75 18.63
C GLU A 297 -22.22 -14.99 18.44
N THR A 298 -21.84 -15.29 17.19
CA THR A 298 -21.02 -16.44 16.82
C THR A 298 -19.55 -16.22 17.20
N PHE A 299 -19.05 -15.00 17.02
CA PHE A 299 -17.65 -14.66 17.27
C PHE A 299 -17.49 -13.72 18.47
N SER A 300 -16.63 -14.08 19.41
CA SER A 300 -16.39 -13.27 20.59
C SER A 300 -15.79 -11.91 20.24
N GLU A 301 -16.02 -10.91 21.10
CA GLU A 301 -15.39 -9.59 20.96
C GLU A 301 -13.87 -9.68 20.95
N GLU A 302 -13.30 -10.55 21.80
CA GLU A 302 -11.85 -10.79 21.86
C GLU A 302 -11.30 -11.23 20.50
N VAL A 303 -11.95 -12.19 19.84
CA VAL A 303 -11.51 -12.69 18.54
C VAL A 303 -11.74 -11.68 17.42
N ARG A 304 -12.86 -10.96 17.43
CA ARG A 304 -13.12 -9.88 16.45
C ARG A 304 -12.04 -8.79 16.52
N ASN A 305 -11.59 -8.43 17.73
CA ASN A 305 -10.56 -7.43 17.95
C ASN A 305 -9.14 -7.89 17.56
N ARG A 306 -8.97 -9.12 17.07
CA ARG A 306 -7.70 -9.61 16.49
C ARG A 306 -7.52 -9.21 15.03
N PHE A 307 -8.59 -8.82 14.34
CA PHE A 307 -8.51 -8.26 13.00
C PHE A 307 -8.16 -6.78 13.06
N ASP A 308 -7.53 -6.27 12.00
CA ASP A 308 -7.21 -4.86 11.82
C ASP A 308 -8.51 -4.03 11.64
N TYR A 309 -9.58 -4.65 11.15
CA TYR A 309 -10.97 -4.14 11.19
C TYR A 309 -12.00 -5.24 10.83
N VAL A 310 -13.26 -4.97 11.13
CA VAL A 310 -14.41 -5.84 10.83
C VAL A 310 -15.41 -5.11 9.95
N PHE A 311 -16.04 -5.81 9.02
CA PHE A 311 -17.10 -5.25 8.19
C PHE A 311 -18.26 -6.20 7.98
N THR A 312 -19.43 -5.65 7.66
CA THR A 312 -20.61 -6.43 7.28
C THR A 312 -21.52 -5.59 6.38
N ASP A 313 -22.51 -6.25 5.78
CA ASP A 313 -23.51 -5.62 4.94
C ASP A 313 -24.94 -5.85 5.45
N ALA A 314 -25.89 -5.15 4.84
CA ALA A 314 -27.32 -5.28 5.11
C ALA A 314 -28.05 -6.12 4.05
N LEU A 315 -27.34 -7.00 3.34
CA LEU A 315 -27.92 -7.76 2.23
C LEU A 315 -28.69 -9.00 2.69
N THR A 316 -28.43 -9.48 3.92
CA THR A 316 -29.14 -10.61 4.52
C THR A 316 -29.98 -10.14 5.70
N PHE A 317 -31.30 -10.39 5.66
CA PHE A 317 -32.21 -10.07 6.75
C PHE A 317 -33.45 -10.97 6.75
N THR A 318 -34.25 -10.87 7.81
CA THR A 318 -35.59 -11.46 7.85
C THR A 318 -36.62 -10.38 7.57
N ASP A 319 -37.49 -10.61 6.58
CA ASP A 319 -38.51 -9.65 6.19
C ASP A 319 -39.68 -9.56 7.19
N ARG A 320 -40.61 -8.62 6.94
CA ARG A 320 -41.77 -8.39 7.82
C ARG A 320 -42.74 -9.57 7.94
N LYS A 321 -42.58 -10.61 7.11
CA LYS A 321 -43.39 -11.85 7.14
C LYS A 321 -42.60 -13.04 7.70
N GLY A 322 -41.40 -12.82 8.23
CA GLY A 322 -40.56 -13.87 8.81
C GLY A 322 -39.79 -14.71 7.77
N ARG A 323 -39.67 -14.24 6.53
CA ARG A 323 -38.92 -14.93 5.48
C ARG A 323 -37.48 -14.44 5.46
N ARG A 324 -36.52 -15.37 5.41
CA ARG A 324 -35.11 -15.02 5.15
C ARG A 324 -34.99 -14.47 3.73
N THR A 325 -34.31 -13.34 3.61
CA THR A 325 -34.05 -12.61 2.38
C THR A 325 -32.55 -12.42 2.22
N ARG A 326 -32.05 -12.71 1.02
CA ARG A 326 -30.71 -12.34 0.55
C ARG A 326 -30.88 -11.54 -0.72
N LEU A 327 -30.55 -10.25 -0.69
CA LEU A 327 -30.89 -9.33 -1.79
C LEU A 327 -30.29 -9.73 -3.15
N TRP A 328 -29.19 -10.47 -3.16
CA TRP A 328 -28.51 -10.95 -4.36
C TRP A 328 -29.05 -12.29 -4.90
N ILE A 329 -30.04 -12.90 -4.25
CA ILE A 329 -30.68 -14.15 -4.70
C ILE A 329 -32.12 -13.82 -5.12
N PRO A 330 -32.40 -13.74 -6.44
CA PRO A 330 -33.72 -13.32 -6.94
C PRO A 330 -34.88 -14.14 -6.36
N GLU A 331 -34.69 -15.44 -6.12
CA GLU A 331 -35.70 -16.34 -5.56
C GLU A 331 -36.06 -16.04 -4.09
N GLU A 332 -35.24 -15.26 -3.38
CA GLU A 332 -35.44 -14.87 -1.99
C GLU A 332 -35.90 -13.42 -1.83
N VAL A 333 -36.14 -12.72 -2.95
CA VAL A 333 -36.61 -11.33 -2.97
C VAL A 333 -38.12 -11.31 -3.22
N TYR A 334 -38.86 -10.84 -2.23
CA TYR A 334 -40.33 -10.85 -2.24
C TYR A 334 -40.91 -9.44 -2.18
N ILE A 335 -41.06 -8.81 -3.35
CA ILE A 335 -41.55 -7.43 -3.47
C ILE A 335 -43.04 -7.43 -3.80
N GLU A 336 -43.86 -6.90 -2.89
CA GLU A 336 -45.30 -6.66 -3.11
C GLU A 336 -45.60 -5.20 -3.44
N ASP A 337 -44.80 -4.30 -2.89
CA ASP A 337 -44.83 -2.85 -3.08
C ASP A 337 -43.39 -2.35 -2.98
N GLU A 338 -42.90 -1.71 -4.05
CA GLU A 338 -41.49 -1.32 -4.18
C GLU A 338 -41.09 -0.23 -3.17
N GLU A 339 -41.98 0.72 -2.86
CA GLU A 339 -41.70 1.79 -1.90
C GLU A 339 -41.63 1.25 -0.47
N GLN A 340 -42.57 0.37 -0.09
CA GLN A 340 -42.52 -0.29 1.22
C GLN A 340 -41.31 -1.23 1.34
N TYR A 341 -40.86 -1.81 0.22
CA TYR A 341 -39.66 -2.65 0.20
C TYR A 341 -38.39 -1.80 0.36
N MET A 342 -38.31 -0.63 -0.29
CA MET A 342 -37.23 0.33 -0.04
C MET A 342 -37.21 0.82 1.41
N ASP A 343 -38.37 1.10 2.00
CA ASP A 343 -38.44 1.48 3.41
C ASP A 343 -37.92 0.36 4.32
N LEU A 344 -38.18 -0.90 3.97
CA LEU A 344 -37.61 -2.06 4.66
C LEU A 344 -36.09 -2.15 4.47
N ILE A 345 -35.56 -1.93 3.26
CA ILE A 345 -34.11 -1.92 3.02
C ILE A 345 -33.45 -0.85 3.90
N VAL A 346 -33.96 0.38 3.90
CA VAL A 346 -33.42 1.47 4.74
C VAL A 346 -33.51 1.13 6.22
N GLU A 347 -34.64 0.59 6.68
CA GLU A 347 -34.82 0.09 8.05
C GLU A 347 -33.71 -0.92 8.42
N LYS A 348 -33.43 -1.90 7.55
CA LYS A 348 -32.41 -2.93 7.81
C LYS A 348 -30.98 -2.40 7.75
N ILE A 349 -30.70 -1.43 6.90
CA ILE A 349 -29.40 -0.74 6.92
C ILE A 349 -29.20 -0.05 8.27
N VAL A 350 -30.20 0.71 8.75
CA VAL A 350 -30.13 1.41 10.05
C VAL A 350 -29.99 0.43 11.21
N GLU A 351 -30.67 -0.71 11.19
CA GLU A 351 -30.52 -1.77 12.19
C GLU A 351 -29.10 -2.35 12.23
N VAL A 352 -28.51 -2.66 11.07
CA VAL A 352 -27.15 -3.21 10.98
C VAL A 352 -26.09 -2.23 11.50
N MET A 353 -26.35 -0.92 11.48
CA MET A 353 -25.42 0.06 12.07
C MET A 353 -25.18 -0.12 13.58
N GLN A 354 -26.06 -0.85 14.27
CA GLN A 354 -25.91 -1.16 15.70
C GLN A 354 -24.96 -2.33 15.97
N GLU A 355 -24.54 -3.05 14.93
CA GLU A 355 -23.67 -4.21 15.05
C GLU A 355 -22.21 -3.80 15.31
N PRO A 356 -21.38 -4.72 15.85
CA PRO A 356 -20.03 -4.38 16.26
C PRO A 356 -19.02 -4.51 15.10
N MET A 357 -19.31 -3.87 13.96
CA MET A 357 -18.41 -3.74 12.81
C MET A 357 -17.77 -2.34 12.73
N ASP A 358 -16.73 -2.16 11.94
CA ASP A 358 -16.12 -0.85 11.65
C ASP A 358 -16.64 -0.25 10.35
N VAL A 359 -16.77 -1.09 9.31
CA VAL A 359 -17.11 -0.66 7.94
C VAL A 359 -18.45 -1.27 7.49
N TYR A 360 -19.29 -0.44 6.90
CA TYR A 360 -20.49 -0.85 6.17
C TYR A 360 -20.16 -1.02 4.68
N VAL A 361 -20.27 -2.26 4.19
CA VAL A 361 -19.92 -2.63 2.82
C VAL A 361 -21.15 -2.95 1.98
N ASN A 362 -20.99 -3.02 0.65
CA ASN A 362 -22.07 -3.17 -0.32
C ASN A 362 -23.20 -2.13 -0.12
N PRO A 363 -22.88 -0.84 0.09
CA PRO A 363 -23.86 0.13 0.55
C PRO A 363 -24.91 0.39 -0.51
N ASN A 364 -26.15 0.58 -0.06
CA ASN A 364 -27.27 0.96 -0.91
C ASN A 364 -27.56 -0.04 -2.05
N PHE A 365 -27.12 -1.29 -1.92
CA PHE A 365 -27.40 -2.35 -2.89
C PHE A 365 -28.91 -2.54 -3.09
N LEU A 366 -29.33 -2.74 -4.34
CA LEU A 366 -30.69 -3.11 -4.70
C LEU A 366 -30.71 -4.47 -5.41
N PRO A 367 -31.76 -5.28 -5.19
CA PRO A 367 -31.94 -6.52 -5.95
C PRO A 367 -32.14 -6.22 -7.44
N ASP A 368 -31.74 -7.16 -8.30
CA ASP A 368 -31.74 -7.00 -9.78
C ASP A 368 -33.05 -6.43 -10.34
N VAL A 369 -34.19 -6.83 -9.78
CA VAL A 369 -35.53 -6.41 -10.21
C VAL A 369 -35.83 -4.92 -9.99
N MET A 370 -35.05 -4.23 -9.17
CA MET A 370 -35.17 -2.79 -8.89
C MET A 370 -33.97 -1.98 -9.39
N ASN A 371 -32.85 -2.64 -9.69
CA ASN A 371 -31.56 -1.99 -9.89
C ASN A 371 -31.48 -1.15 -11.18
N ASP A 372 -32.34 -1.40 -12.17
CA ASP A 372 -32.44 -0.59 -13.40
C ASP A 372 -33.00 0.82 -13.16
N ARG A 373 -33.59 1.05 -11.99
CA ARG A 373 -34.20 2.31 -11.52
C ARG A 373 -33.55 2.78 -10.21
N TYR A 374 -32.27 2.47 -10.03
CA TYR A 374 -31.54 2.68 -8.78
C TYR A 374 -31.72 4.08 -8.17
N ASP A 375 -31.53 5.12 -8.98
CA ASP A 375 -31.61 6.51 -8.52
C ASP A 375 -33.04 6.97 -8.19
N ASP A 376 -34.08 6.32 -8.75
CA ASP A 376 -35.47 6.64 -8.42
C ASP A 376 -35.80 6.20 -6.97
N PHE A 377 -35.19 5.11 -6.52
CA PHE A 377 -35.44 4.55 -5.20
C PHE A 377 -34.62 5.22 -4.09
N TRP A 378 -33.39 5.65 -4.37
CA TRP A 378 -32.51 6.34 -3.43
C TRP A 378 -32.79 7.83 -3.37
N THR A 379 -33.97 8.18 -2.85
CA THR A 379 -34.39 9.57 -2.63
C THR A 379 -33.51 10.27 -1.59
N GLU A 380 -33.48 11.61 -1.61
CA GLU A 380 -32.73 12.41 -0.63
C GLU A 380 -33.08 12.03 0.82
N GLU A 381 -34.36 11.82 1.13
CA GLU A 381 -34.81 11.44 2.47
C GLU A 381 -34.22 10.08 2.91
N ARG A 382 -34.15 9.11 2.01
CA ARG A 382 -33.58 7.78 2.32
C ARG A 382 -32.07 7.85 2.49
N MET A 383 -31.40 8.59 1.61
CA MET A 383 -29.96 8.84 1.73
C MET A 383 -29.62 9.52 3.07
N ASP A 384 -30.39 10.54 3.47
CA ASP A 384 -30.20 11.25 4.74
C ASP A 384 -30.37 10.34 5.96
N LYS A 385 -31.34 9.41 5.92
CA LYS A 385 -31.52 8.43 7.00
C LYS A 385 -30.30 7.52 7.15
N VAL A 386 -29.78 6.97 6.05
CA VAL A 386 -28.60 6.09 6.09
C VAL A 386 -27.35 6.85 6.53
N ILE A 387 -27.13 8.06 6.00
CA ILE A 387 -25.98 8.90 6.36
C ILE A 387 -26.03 9.31 7.84
N THR A 388 -27.22 9.64 8.36
CA THR A 388 -27.41 9.93 9.79
C THR A 388 -27.03 8.72 10.63
N ALA A 389 -27.49 7.52 10.27
CA ALA A 389 -27.15 6.30 10.99
C ALA A 389 -25.65 6.00 10.96
N LEU A 390 -24.98 6.14 9.81
CA LEU A 390 -23.52 6.00 9.69
C LEU A 390 -22.78 6.98 10.61
N LEU A 391 -23.20 8.25 10.62
CA LEU A 391 -22.58 9.29 11.44
C LEU A 391 -22.77 9.04 12.94
N GLU A 392 -23.99 8.72 13.36
CA GLU A 392 -24.31 8.47 14.77
C GLU A 392 -23.62 7.22 15.33
N SER A 393 -23.39 6.22 14.47
CA SER A 393 -22.71 4.97 14.83
C SER A 393 -21.18 5.02 14.65
N GLY A 394 -20.64 6.08 14.05
CA GLY A 394 -19.22 6.25 13.80
C GLY A 394 -18.64 5.26 12.78
N LYS A 395 -19.48 4.69 11.91
CA LYS A 395 -19.08 3.65 10.95
C LYS A 395 -18.53 4.25 9.67
N VAL A 396 -17.72 3.47 8.99
CA VAL A 396 -17.06 3.82 7.73
C VAL A 396 -17.90 3.32 6.56
N LEU A 397 -17.87 4.04 5.44
CA LEU A 397 -18.62 3.70 4.23
C LEU A 397 -17.70 3.16 3.14
N GLU A 398 -18.01 1.98 2.61
CA GLU A 398 -17.33 1.47 1.41
C GLU A 398 -17.76 2.21 0.14
N ILE A 399 -16.83 2.44 -0.78
CA ILE A 399 -17.12 2.63 -2.20
C ILE A 399 -16.80 1.30 -2.88
N ASN A 400 -17.85 0.64 -3.36
CA ASN A 400 -17.78 -0.71 -3.87
C ASN A 400 -17.61 -0.71 -5.39
N HIS A 401 -16.48 -1.23 -5.85
CA HIS A 401 -16.14 -1.25 -7.27
C HIS A 401 -17.01 -2.22 -8.08
N ARG A 402 -17.19 -3.44 -7.59
CA ARG A 402 -17.93 -4.50 -8.32
C ARG A 402 -19.35 -4.10 -8.67
N TYR A 403 -20.07 -3.54 -7.70
CA TYR A 403 -21.46 -3.13 -7.90
C TYR A 403 -21.59 -1.69 -8.37
N ARG A 404 -20.50 -0.93 -8.37
CA ARG A 404 -20.49 0.52 -8.66
C ARG A 404 -21.49 1.30 -7.79
N ILE A 405 -21.41 1.06 -6.47
CA ILE A 405 -22.28 1.67 -5.45
C ILE A 405 -21.45 2.23 -4.29
N PRO A 406 -21.95 3.24 -3.56
CA PRO A 406 -23.19 3.96 -3.84
C PRO A 406 -22.99 4.96 -4.99
N ASN A 407 -24.05 5.61 -5.46
CA ASN A 407 -23.93 6.63 -6.52
C ASN A 407 -23.15 7.88 -6.03
N GLN A 408 -22.71 8.71 -6.98
CA GLN A 408 -21.92 9.92 -6.69
C GLN A 408 -22.63 10.87 -5.70
N ALA A 409 -23.94 11.05 -5.81
CA ALA A 409 -24.71 11.95 -4.95
C ALA A 409 -24.65 11.53 -3.48
N PHE A 410 -24.77 10.23 -3.21
CA PHE A 410 -24.64 9.68 -1.86
C PHE A 410 -23.22 9.84 -1.33
N ILE A 411 -22.20 9.52 -2.15
CA ILE A 411 -20.78 9.66 -1.75
C ILE A 411 -20.46 11.11 -1.38
N GLN A 412 -20.90 12.07 -2.20
CA GLN A 412 -20.69 13.49 -1.91
C GLN A 412 -21.36 13.91 -0.60
N LYS A 413 -22.61 13.48 -0.37
CA LYS A 413 -23.35 13.80 0.86
C LYS A 413 -22.70 13.16 2.10
N ALA A 414 -22.20 11.93 1.98
CA ALA A 414 -21.49 11.24 3.05
C ALA A 414 -20.17 11.96 3.39
N LYS A 415 -19.43 12.41 2.37
CA LYS A 415 -18.20 13.18 2.53
C LYS A 415 -18.48 14.53 3.21
N ASP A 416 -19.51 15.25 2.77
CA ASP A 416 -19.91 16.53 3.36
C ASP A 416 -20.31 16.38 4.85
N ALA A 417 -20.82 15.21 5.23
CA ALA A 417 -21.13 14.85 6.61
C ALA A 417 -19.91 14.43 7.45
N GLY A 418 -18.74 14.25 6.82
CA GLY A 418 -17.48 13.85 7.48
C GLY A 418 -17.29 12.34 7.64
N ILE A 419 -18.08 11.51 6.94
CA ILE A 419 -17.93 10.06 6.95
C ILE A 419 -16.62 9.66 6.24
N LYS A 420 -15.91 8.68 6.80
CA LYS A 420 -14.69 8.12 6.21
C LYS A 420 -15.02 7.02 5.20
N PHE A 421 -14.09 6.79 4.27
CA PHE A 421 -14.28 5.84 3.19
C PHE A 421 -13.29 4.67 3.20
N THR A 422 -13.75 3.54 2.69
CA THR A 422 -12.89 2.46 2.18
C THR A 422 -13.13 2.27 0.68
N PHE A 423 -12.14 1.77 -0.05
CA PHE A 423 -12.32 1.29 -1.43
C PHE A 423 -12.32 -0.22 -1.42
N GLY A 424 -13.31 -0.86 -2.03
CA GLY A 424 -13.44 -2.32 -2.00
C GLY A 424 -13.72 -2.89 -3.38
N THR A 425 -12.93 -3.87 -3.84
CA THR A 425 -13.26 -4.61 -5.07
C THR A 425 -14.41 -5.59 -4.87
N ASN A 426 -14.51 -6.20 -3.68
CA ASN A 426 -15.47 -7.27 -3.39
C ASN A 426 -15.45 -8.35 -4.50
N ASN A 427 -14.23 -8.79 -4.82
CA ASN A 427 -13.98 -9.68 -5.94
C ASN A 427 -14.79 -10.98 -5.86
N ALA A 428 -15.27 -11.43 -7.02
CA ALA A 428 -16.01 -12.69 -7.16
C ALA A 428 -15.08 -13.89 -7.41
N ASP A 429 -13.93 -13.62 -8.01
CA ASP A 429 -12.90 -14.56 -8.43
C ASP A 429 -11.50 -13.94 -8.24
N GLY A 430 -10.47 -14.56 -8.81
CA GLY A 430 -9.08 -14.09 -8.71
C GLY A 430 -8.75 -12.82 -9.48
N ASP A 431 -9.65 -12.30 -10.32
CA ASP A 431 -9.43 -11.03 -11.01
C ASP A 431 -10.03 -9.87 -10.19
N PHE A 432 -9.14 -9.06 -9.61
CA PHE A 432 -9.51 -7.97 -8.71
C PHE A 432 -9.81 -6.66 -9.44
N GLY A 433 -9.40 -6.53 -10.72
CA GLY A 433 -9.32 -5.22 -11.35
C GLY A 433 -8.37 -4.27 -10.61
N LYS A 434 -8.61 -2.96 -10.70
CA LYS A 434 -7.79 -1.92 -10.05
C LYS A 434 -8.61 -0.83 -9.38
N MET A 435 -9.77 -1.18 -8.81
CA MET A 435 -10.68 -0.27 -8.10
C MET A 435 -11.16 0.92 -8.96
N GLU A 436 -11.38 0.72 -10.26
CA GLU A 436 -11.59 1.79 -11.25
C GLU A 436 -12.76 2.72 -10.88
N TYR A 437 -13.86 2.16 -10.38
CA TYR A 437 -15.00 2.94 -9.92
C TYR A 437 -14.69 3.76 -8.66
N CYS A 438 -13.90 3.20 -7.74
CA CYS A 438 -13.52 3.92 -6.53
C CYS A 438 -12.64 5.12 -6.87
N ILE A 439 -11.73 4.96 -7.84
CA ILE A 439 -10.88 6.05 -8.35
C ILE A 439 -11.73 7.09 -9.11
N GLU A 440 -12.68 6.65 -9.94
CA GLU A 440 -13.64 7.55 -10.59
C GLU A 440 -14.40 8.40 -9.57
N MET A 441 -14.88 7.79 -8.48
CA MET A 441 -15.60 8.50 -7.41
C MET A 441 -14.68 9.34 -6.53
N LYS A 442 -13.43 8.93 -6.33
CA LYS A 442 -12.41 9.76 -5.67
C LYS A 442 -12.29 11.10 -6.38
N ASP A 443 -12.12 11.07 -7.69
CA ASP A 443 -11.91 12.29 -8.46
C ASP A 443 -13.21 13.11 -8.57
N ALA A 444 -14.34 12.45 -8.81
CA ALA A 444 -15.65 13.11 -8.95
C ALA A 444 -16.14 13.78 -7.65
N CYS A 445 -15.83 13.21 -6.49
CA CYS A 445 -16.21 13.74 -5.17
C CYS A 445 -15.05 14.46 -4.45
N GLY A 446 -13.86 14.51 -5.07
CA GLY A 446 -12.65 15.10 -4.50
C GLY A 446 -12.16 14.45 -3.21
N ILE A 447 -12.31 13.13 -3.07
CA ILE A 447 -11.87 12.37 -1.89
C ILE A 447 -10.34 12.46 -1.77
N THR A 448 -9.86 12.74 -0.58
CA THR A 448 -8.44 12.88 -0.25
C THR A 448 -7.98 11.75 0.67
N ALA A 449 -6.66 11.60 0.86
CA ALA A 449 -6.11 10.63 1.80
C ALA A 449 -6.69 10.78 3.22
N THR A 450 -6.98 12.02 3.65
CA THR A 450 -7.56 12.30 4.97
C THR A 450 -9.01 11.82 5.12
N ASP A 451 -9.70 11.58 4.01
CA ASP A 451 -11.08 11.05 4.01
C ASP A 451 -11.10 9.52 4.12
N MET A 452 -9.95 8.85 3.97
CA MET A 452 -9.86 7.40 4.02
C MET A 452 -9.77 6.88 5.44
N TYR A 453 -10.30 5.67 5.66
CA TYR A 453 -10.21 4.98 6.94
C TYR A 453 -8.81 4.41 7.19
N LYS A 454 -8.28 4.64 8.40
CA LYS A 454 -7.05 4.02 8.90
C LYS A 454 -7.41 2.74 9.66
N PRO A 455 -7.03 1.55 9.17
CA PRO A 455 -7.22 0.29 9.91
C PRO A 455 -6.45 0.30 11.23
N ASN A 456 -6.92 -0.48 12.20
CA ASN A 456 -6.24 -0.67 13.48
C ASN A 456 -5.13 -1.72 13.35
N ILE A 457 -4.12 -1.40 12.55
CA ILE A 457 -2.99 -2.29 12.23
C ILE A 457 -2.20 -2.60 13.52
N GLN A 458 -1.84 -3.87 13.70
CA GLN A 458 -0.96 -4.35 14.79
C GLN A 458 0.40 -4.83 14.24
N GLU A 459 1.47 -4.66 15.03
CA GLU A 459 2.83 -5.13 14.70
C GLU A 459 3.03 -6.65 14.86
#